data_AF-A0A940PDB6-F1
#
_entry.id   AF-A0A940PDB6-F1
#
_cell.length_a   1.000
_cell.length_b   1.000
_cell.length_c   1.000
_cell.angle_alpha   90.00
_cell.angle_beta   90.00
_cell.angle_gamma   90.00
#
_symmetry.space_group_name_H-M   'P 1'
#
loop_
_entity.id
_entity.type
_entity.pdbx_description
1 polymer ?
#
loop_
_entity_poly.entity_id
_entity_poly.type
_entity_poly.pdbx_seq_one_letter_code
_entity_poly.pdbx_strand_id
1 'polypeptide(L)' 'MTREQFEKYLQEIESTWELDGLKFNPEEKELIRQVCMGEITMEDYDKAVPNLVKK' A
#
# COMPACT_ATOMS: atom_id res chain seq x y z
N MET A 1 4.69 5.51 13.13
CA MET A 1 3.25 5.61 12.79
C MET A 1 2.51 4.51 13.55
N THR A 2 1.29 4.75 14.03
CA THR A 2 0.48 3.69 14.68
C THR A 2 -0.40 2.96 13.66
N ARG A 3 -0.86 1.74 13.99
CA ARG A 3 -1.70 0.92 13.11
C ARG A 3 -2.99 1.65 12.68
N GLU A 4 -3.64 2.34 13.61
CA GLU A 4 -4.85 3.14 13.33
C GLU A 4 -4.57 4.30 12.37
N GLN A 5 -3.41 4.98 12.48
CA GLN A 5 -3.05 6.04 11.54
C GLN A 5 -2.80 5.49 10.15
N PHE A 6 -2.22 4.29 10.05
CA PHE A 6 -2.02 3.61 8.78
C PHE A 6 -3.34 3.22 8.12
N GLU A 7 -4.26 2.61 8.87
CA GLU A 7 -5.58 2.25 8.35
C GLU A 7 -6.33 3.48 7.85
N LYS A 8 -6.23 4.62 8.57
CA LYS A 8 -6.83 5.88 8.11
C LYS A 8 -6.23 6.39 6.81
N TYR A 9 -4.90 6.43 6.70
CA TYR A 9 -4.20 6.85 5.49
C TYR A 9 -4.48 5.92 4.30
N LEU A 10 -4.45 4.61 4.55
CA LEU A 10 -4.78 3.60 3.54
C LEU A 10 -6.21 3.79 3.06
N GLN A 11 -7.16 3.99 3.98
CA GLN A 11 -8.57 4.20 3.63
C GLN A 11 -8.80 5.50 2.86
N GLU A 12 -8.04 6.57 3.12
CA GLU A 12 -8.09 7.80 2.31
C GLU A 12 -7.52 7.60 0.90
N ILE A 13 -6.41 6.86 0.77
CA ILE A 13 -5.82 6.50 -0.53
C ILE A 13 -6.76 5.58 -1.30
N GLU A 14 -7.28 4.53 -0.65
CA GLU A 14 -8.28 3.63 -1.22
C GLU A 14 -9.51 4.41 -1.66
N SER A 15 -10.07 5.29 -0.84
CA SER A 15 -11.21 6.12 -1.24
C SER A 15 -10.91 7.02 -2.45
N THR A 16 -9.67 7.51 -2.56
CA THR A 16 -9.23 8.32 -3.70
C THR A 16 -9.02 7.49 -4.98
N TRP A 17 -8.59 6.23 -4.86
CA TRP A 17 -8.21 5.35 -5.98
C TRP A 17 -9.33 4.37 -6.37
N GLU A 18 -10.28 4.10 -5.47
CA GLU A 18 -11.49 3.32 -5.69
C GLU A 18 -12.43 4.03 -6.68
N LEU A 19 -12.36 5.36 -6.75
CA LEU A 19 -12.98 6.17 -7.80
C LEU A 19 -12.45 5.85 -9.21
N ASP A 20 -11.21 5.37 -9.30
CA ASP A 20 -10.53 4.97 -10.54
C ASP A 20 -10.67 3.45 -10.82
N GLY A 21 -11.34 2.70 -9.93
CA GLY A 21 -11.54 1.24 -10.06
C GLY A 21 -10.28 0.41 -9.76
N LEU A 22 -9.23 1.03 -9.23
CA LEU A 22 -8.00 0.34 -8.82
C LEU A 22 -8.20 -0.30 -7.44
N LYS A 23 -8.35 -1.63 -7.43
CA LYS A 23 -8.33 -2.43 -6.20
C LYS A 23 -6.89 -2.77 -5.84
N PHE A 24 -6.43 -2.32 -4.68
CA PHE A 24 -5.18 -2.80 -4.10
C PHE A 24 -5.27 -4.29 -3.81
N ASN A 25 -4.31 -5.05 -4.30
CA ASN A 25 -4.15 -6.45 -3.91
C ASN A 25 -3.81 -6.54 -2.41
N PRO A 26 -4.23 -7.59 -1.71
CA PRO A 26 -3.93 -7.77 -0.29
C PRO A 26 -2.41 -7.79 -0.01
N GLU A 27 -1.61 -8.30 -0.93
CA GLU A 27 -0.14 -8.27 -0.87
C GLU A 27 0.42 -6.84 -1.00
N GLU A 28 -0.21 -6.00 -1.84
CA GLU A 28 0.19 -4.59 -1.99
C GLU A 28 -0.13 -3.78 -0.74
N LYS A 29 -1.30 -4.03 -0.12
CA LYS A 29 -1.65 -3.43 1.17
C LYS A 29 -0.64 -3.77 2.27
N GLU A 30 -0.15 -5.01 2.29
CA GLU A 30 0.85 -5.44 3.27
C GLU A 30 2.19 -4.73 3.04
N LEU A 31 2.63 -4.58 1.80
CA LEU A 31 3.83 -3.82 1.47
C LEU A 31 3.71 -2.33 1.85
N ILE A 32 2.59 -1.68 1.52
CA ILE A 32 2.33 -0.28 1.91
C ILE A 32 2.39 -0.13 3.44
N ARG A 33 1.88 -1.13 4.17
CA ARG A 33 1.96 -1.18 5.63
C ARG A 33 3.40 -1.26 6.11
N GLN A 34 4.19 -2.16 5.54
CA GLN A 34 5.60 -2.30 5.91
C GLN A 34 6.39 -1.02 5.64
N VAL A 35 6.11 -0.30 4.54
CA VAL A 35 6.71 1.02 4.26
C VAL A 35 6.33 2.05 5.33
N CYS A 36 5.04 2.16 5.64
CA CYS A 36 4.56 3.11 6.64
C CYS A 36 5.02 2.78 8.07
N MET A 37 5.24 1.51 8.38
CA MET A 37 5.83 1.07 9.64
C MET A 37 7.35 1.25 9.66
N GLY A 38 7.98 1.52 8.51
CA GLY A 38 9.44 1.63 8.38
C GLY A 38 10.15 0.28 8.42
N GLU A 39 9.41 -0.83 8.24
CA GLU A 39 9.96 -2.19 8.12
C GLU A 39 10.67 -2.38 6.78
N ILE A 40 10.18 -1.71 5.73
CA ILE A 40 10.83 -1.64 4.42
C ILE A 40 10.92 -0.18 3.94
N THR A 41 11.84 0.09 3.04
CA THR A 41 11.97 1.42 2.44
C THR A 41 11.02 1.62 1.27
N MET A 42 10.80 2.87 0.86
CA MET A 42 10.04 3.18 -0.35
C MET A 42 10.70 2.59 -1.61
N GLU A 43 12.04 2.40 -1.61
CA GLU A 43 12.78 1.72 -2.69
C GLU A 43 12.53 0.20 -2.72
N ASP A 44 12.38 -0.45 -1.56
CA ASP A 44 11.98 -1.86 -1.48
C ASP A 44 10.54 -2.06 -1.97
N TYR A 45 9.67 -1.12 -1.63
CA TYR A 45 8.29 -1.10 -2.13
C TYR A 45 8.24 -0.95 -3.65
N ASP A 46 8.96 0.02 -4.21
CA ASP A 46 9.02 0.26 -5.66
C ASP A 46 9.55 -0.96 -6.44
N LYS A 47 10.44 -1.76 -5.83
CA LYS A 47 10.90 -3.04 -6.40
C LYS A 47 9.88 -4.17 -6.30
N ALA A 48 9.00 -4.14 -5.29
CA ALA A 48 8.04 -5.21 -5.01
C ALA A 48 6.70 -5.02 -5.75
N VAL A 49 6.22 -3.78 -5.89
CA VAL A 49 4.99 -3.42 -6.64
C VAL A 49 4.94 -3.95 -8.09
N PRO A 50 5.97 -3.80 -8.95
CA PRO A 50 5.93 -4.31 -10.32
C PRO A 50 5.87 -5.85 -10.39
N ASN A 51 6.17 -6.54 -9.28
CA ASN A 51 6.02 -7.98 -9.16
C ASN A 51 4.56 -8.40 -8.86
N LEU A 52 3.75 -7.47 -8.34
CA LEU A 52 2.33 -7.67 -8.01
C LEU A 52 1.38 -7.31 -9.15
N VAL A 53 1.76 -6.35 -9.99
CA VAL A 53 0.97 -5.87 -11.14
C VAL A 53 1.07 -6.83 -12.35
N LYS A 54 2.03 -7.75 -12.37
CA LYS A 54 2.12 -8.79 -13.41
C LYS A 54 1.24 -10.00 -13.07
N LYS A 55 -0.06 -9.93 -13.38
CA LYS A 55 -0.87 -11.15 -13.57
C LYS A 55 -1.90 -11.00 -14.68
#